data_AF-A0A6J6F9A1-F1
#
_entry.id   AF-A0A6J6F9A1-F1
#
_cell.length_a   1.000
_cell.length_b   1.000
_cell.length_c   1.000
_cell.angle_alpha   90.00
_cell.angle_beta   90.00
_cell.angle_gamma   90.00
#
_symmetry.space_group_name_H-M   'P 1'
#
loop_
_entity.id
_entity.type
_entity.pdbx_description
1 polymer ?
#
loop_
_entity_poly.entity_id
_entity_poly.type
_entity_poly.pdbx_seq_one_letter_code
_entity_poly.pdbx_strand_id
1 'polypeptide(L)'
;MDYDQLLIAAGSVTADFGVKGVSEFTLGMKSIDEALVIRSKVMRALENAAREGQQPVSIVIVGGGPTGVELAGALAELSRVLHKDFPELGPAPLRVTLVEAAEYLLSMFPKSLSEIARRDLKRRGVTVLTNAQVAEVTKQDVALKGGRLLDSELTIWTAGVKGSPLSNLITTRMDLQSRRDERVIVDEQLRPAAEKFPNVFVIGDMAAYLTEDEKPLPMVAPVAMQMGRQVAKFISDPNAAGFKYRDKGSMATIGRSDAVVYANGLKLSGFIAWLAWLGLHLAYLLGGRNKLQVVIDWAWNYLTYDRTARQILR
;
A
#
# COMPACT_ATOMS: atom_id res chain seq x y z
N MET A 1 -7.41 23.57 23.05
CA MET A 1 -8.76 23.56 22.45
C MET A 1 -9.55 22.56 23.26
N ASP A 2 -10.68 22.99 23.81
CA ASP A 2 -11.59 22.11 24.54
C ASP A 2 -12.48 21.35 23.54
N TYR A 3 -13.01 20.19 23.94
CA TYR A 3 -13.85 19.35 23.09
C TYR A 3 -14.95 18.65 23.90
N ASP A 4 -16.11 18.43 23.27
CA ASP A 4 -17.19 17.61 23.82
C ASP A 4 -17.04 16.13 23.41
N GLN A 5 -16.66 15.91 22.16
CA GLN A 5 -16.39 14.60 21.56
C GLN A 5 -15.10 14.68 20.75
N LEU A 6 -14.22 13.69 20.88
CA LEU A 6 -12.95 13.63 20.17
C LEU A 6 -12.87 12.36 19.32
N LEU A 7 -12.71 12.51 18.01
CA LEU A 7 -12.43 11.42 17.08
C LEU A 7 -10.99 11.48 16.62
N ILE A 8 -10.22 10.42 16.89
CA ILE A 8 -8.82 10.31 16.51
C ILE A 8 -8.67 9.30 15.38
N ALA A 9 -8.20 9.78 14.23
CA ALA A 9 -8.10 9.01 12.99
C ALA A 9 -6.78 9.32 12.23
N ALA A 10 -5.66 9.38 12.95
CA ALA A 10 -4.35 9.77 12.40
C ALA A 10 -3.68 8.69 11.54
N GLY A 11 -4.33 7.56 11.30
CA GLY A 11 -3.87 6.52 10.38
C GLY A 11 -2.64 5.75 10.86
N SER A 12 -1.82 5.32 9.91
CA SER A 12 -0.63 4.51 10.13
C SER A 12 0.60 5.10 9.44
N VAL A 13 1.78 4.72 9.94
CA VAL A 13 3.05 4.97 9.28
C VAL A 13 3.64 3.65 8.78
N THR A 14 4.61 3.75 7.87
CA THR A 14 5.39 2.59 7.41
C THR A 14 6.21 2.02 8.56
N ALA A 15 6.25 0.68 8.67
CA ALA A 15 7.07 0.01 9.68
C ALA A 15 8.45 -0.32 9.10
N ASP A 16 9.52 0.15 9.75
CA ASP A 16 10.91 -0.20 9.39
C ASP A 16 11.36 -1.55 9.96
N PHE A 17 10.61 -2.10 10.93
CA PHE A 17 10.93 -3.30 11.69
C PHE A 17 12.33 -3.30 12.33
N GLY A 18 12.90 -2.11 12.57
CA GLY A 18 14.28 -1.96 13.05
C GLY A 18 15.36 -2.40 12.04
N VAL A 19 15.01 -2.55 10.76
CA VAL A 19 15.98 -2.88 9.70
C VAL A 19 16.85 -1.66 9.42
N LYS A 20 18.17 -1.85 9.50
CA LYS A 20 19.14 -0.78 9.33
C LYS A 20 19.05 -0.16 7.94
N GLY A 21 19.09 1.18 7.89
CA GLY A 21 19.10 1.96 6.66
C GLY A 21 17.74 2.15 5.98
N VAL A 22 16.65 1.56 6.49
CA VAL A 22 15.31 1.76 5.90
C VAL A 22 14.90 3.23 5.93
N SER A 23 15.02 3.89 7.08
CA SER A 23 14.65 5.30 7.22
C SER A 23 15.53 6.27 6.41
N GLU A 24 16.77 5.88 6.09
CA GLU A 24 17.74 6.74 5.40
C GLU A 24 17.75 6.54 3.88
N PHE A 25 17.59 5.30 3.42
CA PHE A 25 17.86 4.92 2.03
C PHE A 25 16.64 4.42 1.25
N THR A 26 15.46 4.36 1.87
CA THR A 26 14.24 3.91 1.18
C THR A 26 13.25 5.05 0.90
N LEU A 27 12.34 4.79 -0.03
CA LEU A 27 11.18 5.62 -0.32
C LEU A 27 9.91 4.95 0.20
N GLY A 28 9.02 5.71 0.81
CA GLY A 28 7.66 5.28 1.13
C GLY A 28 6.71 5.35 -0.07
N MET A 29 5.51 4.78 0.07
CA MET A 29 4.40 4.88 -0.89
C MET A 29 3.05 5.06 -0.16
N LYS A 30 3.01 6.00 0.78
CA LYS A 30 1.88 6.35 1.66
C LYS A 30 1.19 7.65 1.26
N SER A 31 1.90 8.59 0.64
CA SER A 31 1.35 9.89 0.25
C SER A 31 1.53 10.19 -1.24
N ILE A 32 0.79 11.20 -1.73
CA ILE A 32 0.94 11.71 -3.09
C ILE A 32 2.34 12.28 -3.29
N ASP A 33 2.87 12.99 -2.28
CA ASP A 33 4.22 13.57 -2.34
C ASP A 33 5.29 12.48 -2.48
N GLU A 34 5.16 11.39 -1.73
CA GLU A 34 6.06 10.23 -1.86
C GLU A 34 5.98 9.60 -3.26
N ALA A 35 4.78 9.48 -3.83
CA ALA A 35 4.60 8.98 -5.20
C ALA A 35 5.26 9.91 -6.25
N LEU A 36 5.17 11.23 -6.06
CA LEU A 36 5.83 12.22 -6.92
C LEU A 36 7.35 12.13 -6.78
N VAL A 37 7.87 11.95 -5.57
CA VAL A 37 9.30 11.74 -5.31
C VAL A 37 9.81 10.47 -5.98
N ILE A 38 9.08 9.35 -5.89
CA ILE A 38 9.40 8.11 -6.59
C ILE A 38 9.50 8.39 -8.09
N ARG A 39 8.47 9.01 -8.69
CA ARG A 39 8.46 9.33 -10.12
C ARG A 39 9.68 10.16 -10.53
N SER A 40 9.97 11.24 -9.80
CA SER A 40 11.10 12.12 -10.09
C SER A 40 12.44 11.40 -9.96
N LYS A 41 12.61 10.55 -8.94
CA LYS A 41 13.84 9.77 -8.76
C LYS A 41 14.02 8.71 -9.84
N VAL A 42 12.96 8.02 -10.26
CA VAL A 42 13.01 7.06 -11.37
C VAL A 42 13.43 7.75 -12.67
N MET A 43 12.81 8.88 -13.02
CA MET A 43 13.18 9.63 -14.23
C MET A 43 14.63 10.12 -14.19
N ARG A 44 15.07 10.65 -13.05
CA ARG A 44 16.45 11.12 -12.89
C ARG A 44 17.47 9.99 -12.96
N ALA A 45 17.16 8.81 -12.41
CA ALA A 45 18.03 7.64 -12.51
C ALA A 45 18.19 7.21 -13.98
N LEU A 46 17.09 7.16 -14.74
CA LEU A 46 17.12 6.86 -16.17
C LEU A 46 17.93 7.87 -16.97
N GLU A 47 17.73 9.17 -16.74
CA GLU A 47 18.50 10.24 -17.40
C GLU A 47 20.01 10.12 -17.13
N ASN A 48 20.40 9.83 -15.89
CA ASN A 48 21.81 9.60 -15.54
C ASN A 48 22.36 8.34 -16.21
N ALA A 49 21.62 7.24 -16.15
CA ALA A 49 22.05 5.97 -16.74
C ALA A 49 22.24 6.09 -18.26
N ALA A 50 21.32 6.78 -18.93
CA ALA A 50 21.39 7.08 -20.35
C ALA A 50 22.61 7.94 -20.71
N ARG A 51 22.86 9.01 -19.94
CA ARG A 51 24.02 9.90 -20.15
C ARG A 51 25.35 9.18 -19.94
N GLU A 52 25.41 8.30 -18.94
CA GLU A 52 26.64 7.64 -18.51
C GLU A 52 26.89 6.31 -19.24
N GLY A 53 25.99 5.89 -20.13
CA GLY A 53 26.09 4.61 -20.85
C GLY A 53 26.01 3.41 -19.91
N GLN A 54 25.25 3.52 -18.82
CA GLN A 54 25.15 2.52 -17.77
C GLN A 54 24.13 1.43 -18.07
N GLN A 55 24.07 0.45 -17.17
CA GLN A 55 23.09 -0.63 -17.15
C GLN A 55 21.67 -0.09 -16.85
N PRO A 56 20.62 -0.90 -17.13
CA PRO A 56 19.27 -0.59 -16.70
C PRO A 56 19.16 -0.31 -15.19
N VAL A 57 18.35 0.69 -14.86
CA VAL A 57 18.13 1.18 -13.49
C VAL A 57 17.51 0.08 -12.64
N SER A 58 18.21 -0.30 -11.56
CA SER A 58 17.73 -1.34 -10.64
C SER A 58 16.83 -0.76 -9.55
N ILE A 59 15.59 -1.23 -9.49
CA ILE A 59 14.60 -0.85 -8.47
C ILE A 59 14.24 -2.07 -7.62
N VAL A 60 14.44 -1.96 -6.31
CA VAL A 60 14.01 -2.99 -5.34
C VAL A 60 12.79 -2.48 -4.58
N ILE A 61 11.72 -3.26 -4.61
CA ILE A 61 10.49 -3.02 -3.84
C ILE A 61 10.45 -4.06 -2.73
N VAL A 62 10.37 -3.62 -1.48
CA VAL A 62 10.29 -4.49 -0.31
C VAL A 62 8.86 -4.49 0.21
N GLY A 63 8.22 -5.66 0.20
CA GLY A 63 6.84 -5.88 0.63
C GLY A 63 5.94 -6.41 -0.49
N GLY A 64 5.53 -7.67 -0.39
CA GLY A 64 4.65 -8.38 -1.31
C GLY A 64 3.16 -8.24 -1.02
N GLY A 65 2.75 -7.24 -0.22
CA GLY A 65 1.35 -6.86 -0.04
C GLY A 65 0.76 -6.14 -1.28
N PRO A 66 -0.52 -5.72 -1.22
CA PRO A 66 -1.18 -5.05 -2.35
C PRO A 66 -0.34 -3.90 -2.94
N THR A 67 0.11 -2.96 -2.10
CA THR A 67 0.89 -1.79 -2.55
C THR A 67 2.15 -2.18 -3.33
N GLY A 68 2.94 -3.13 -2.85
CA GLY A 68 4.18 -3.52 -3.53
C GLY A 68 3.94 -4.32 -4.81
N VAL A 69 2.90 -5.18 -4.84
CA VAL A 69 2.51 -5.91 -6.06
C VAL A 69 2.01 -4.95 -7.13
N GLU A 70 1.15 -4.00 -6.77
CA GLU A 70 0.62 -2.98 -7.69
C GLU A 70 1.75 -2.11 -8.24
N LEU A 71 2.65 -1.64 -7.38
CA LEU A 71 3.78 -0.81 -7.77
C LEU A 71 4.76 -1.56 -8.67
N ALA A 72 5.08 -2.81 -8.36
CA ALA A 72 5.96 -3.64 -9.17
C ALA A 72 5.40 -3.85 -10.57
N GLY A 73 4.10 -4.15 -10.67
CA GLY A 73 3.40 -4.28 -11.94
C GLY A 73 3.38 -2.97 -12.73
N ALA A 74 3.11 -1.84 -12.07
CA ALA A 74 3.09 -0.52 -12.70
C ALA A 74 4.48 -0.11 -13.25
N LEU A 75 5.56 -0.32 -12.49
CA LEU A 75 6.92 0.00 -12.92
C LEU A 75 7.40 -0.92 -14.06
N ALA A 76 7.03 -2.20 -14.04
CA ALA A 76 7.35 -3.12 -15.13
C ALA A 76 6.68 -2.72 -16.45
N GLU A 77 5.42 -2.27 -16.39
CA GLU A 77 4.73 -1.73 -17.56
C GLU A 77 5.31 -0.40 -18.02
N LEU A 78 5.66 0.48 -17.08
CA LEU A 78 6.32 1.74 -17.40
C LEU A 78 7.66 1.50 -18.13
N SER A 79 8.45 0.52 -17.70
CA SER A 79 9.71 0.11 -18.35
C SER A 79 9.53 -0.14 -19.85
N ARG A 80 8.46 -0.84 -20.25
CA ARG A 80 8.17 -1.14 -21.66
C ARG A 80 7.86 0.10 -22.49
N VAL A 81 7.22 1.10 -21.89
CA VAL A 81 6.90 2.37 -22.57
C VAL A 81 8.15 3.24 -22.69
N LEU A 82 8.96 3.29 -21.63
CA LEU A 82 10.15 4.13 -21.54
C LEU A 82 11.30 3.69 -22.45
N HIS A 83 11.30 2.45 -22.96
CA HIS A 83 12.27 2.02 -23.97
C HIS A 83 12.30 2.95 -25.19
N LYS A 84 11.18 3.57 -25.56
CA LYS A 84 11.13 4.54 -26.67
C LYS A 84 11.80 5.87 -26.36
N ASP A 85 11.83 6.25 -25.09
CA ASP A 85 12.40 7.52 -24.63
C ASP A 85 13.88 7.35 -24.24
N PHE A 86 14.31 6.13 -23.85
CA PHE A 86 15.69 5.77 -23.49
C PHE A 86 16.18 4.51 -24.24
N PRO A 87 16.29 4.54 -25.58
CA PRO A 87 16.66 3.37 -26.38
C PRO A 87 18.05 2.82 -26.05
N GLU A 88 18.98 3.67 -25.60
CA GLU A 88 20.34 3.32 -25.17
C GLU A 88 20.39 2.36 -23.98
N LEU A 89 19.35 2.33 -23.14
CA LEU A 89 19.24 1.42 -22.00
C LEU A 89 18.64 0.05 -22.39
N GLY A 90 18.36 -0.16 -23.68
CA GLY A 90 17.80 -1.41 -24.20
C GLY A 90 16.30 -1.57 -23.91
N PRO A 91 15.74 -2.77 -24.19
CA PRO A 91 14.29 -3.00 -24.20
C PRO A 91 13.62 -2.98 -22.81
N ALA A 92 14.41 -2.99 -21.74
CA ALA A 92 13.95 -3.00 -20.36
C ALA A 92 14.80 -2.03 -19.52
N PRO A 93 14.58 -0.71 -19.65
CA PRO A 93 15.39 0.32 -19.00
C PRO A 93 15.26 0.30 -17.46
N LEU A 94 14.23 -0.34 -16.91
CA LEU A 94 14.06 -0.61 -15.48
C LEU A 94 14.13 -2.12 -15.19
N ARG A 95 14.94 -2.51 -14.21
CA ARG A 95 14.97 -3.85 -13.60
C ARG A 95 14.27 -3.82 -12.25
N VAL A 96 13.07 -4.37 -12.19
CA VAL A 96 12.24 -4.36 -10.98
C VAL A 96 12.37 -5.70 -10.23
N THR A 97 12.77 -5.64 -8.96
CA THR A 97 12.81 -6.78 -8.04
C THR A 97 11.82 -6.56 -6.89
N LEU A 98 10.88 -7.48 -6.70
CA LEU A 98 9.95 -7.50 -5.57
C LEU A 98 10.42 -8.52 -4.53
N VAL A 99 10.67 -8.07 -3.31
CA VAL A 99 11.14 -8.88 -2.18
C VAL A 99 10.02 -9.01 -1.16
N GLU A 100 9.72 -10.25 -0.75
CA GLU A 100 8.72 -10.58 0.26
C GLU A 100 9.27 -11.59 1.27
N ALA A 101 9.07 -11.30 2.55
CA ALA A 101 9.53 -12.12 3.66
C ALA A 101 8.76 -13.44 3.78
N ALA A 102 7.45 -13.41 3.50
CA ALA A 102 6.57 -14.57 3.53
C ALA A 102 6.72 -15.45 2.28
N GLU A 103 6.13 -16.63 2.34
CA GLU A 103 6.14 -17.60 1.24
C GLU A 103 5.35 -17.11 0.02
N TYR A 104 4.27 -16.35 0.25
CA TYR A 104 3.33 -15.91 -0.79
C TYR A 104 3.18 -14.40 -0.79
N LEU A 105 3.14 -13.82 -2.01
CA LEU A 105 2.59 -12.48 -2.24
C LEU A 105 1.11 -12.43 -1.83
N LEU A 106 0.64 -11.24 -1.51
CA LEU A 106 -0.77 -10.98 -1.20
C LEU A 106 -1.32 -11.99 -0.17
N SER A 107 -0.62 -12.19 0.97
CA SER A 107 -0.91 -13.30 1.90
C SER A 107 -2.32 -13.27 2.52
N MET A 108 -3.04 -12.14 2.38
CA MET A 108 -4.46 -12.00 2.71
C MET A 108 -5.42 -12.63 1.69
N PHE A 109 -4.92 -13.06 0.53
CA PHE A 109 -5.68 -13.73 -0.51
C PHE A 109 -5.47 -15.26 -0.44
N PRO A 110 -6.41 -16.05 -0.97
CA PRO A 110 -6.20 -17.48 -1.16
C PRO A 110 -4.94 -17.76 -2.00
N LYS A 111 -4.16 -18.78 -1.61
CA LYS A 111 -2.92 -19.22 -2.28
C LYS A 111 -3.01 -19.27 -3.81
N SER A 112 -4.15 -19.70 -4.35
CA SER A 112 -4.39 -19.76 -5.80
C SER A 112 -4.27 -18.39 -6.49
N LEU A 113 -4.74 -17.31 -5.85
CA LEU A 113 -4.64 -15.94 -6.38
C LEU A 113 -3.22 -15.37 -6.17
N SER A 114 -2.57 -15.68 -5.06
CA SER A 114 -1.17 -15.33 -4.82
C SER A 114 -0.23 -15.91 -5.89
N GLU A 115 -0.44 -17.17 -6.28
CA GLU A 115 0.34 -17.81 -7.35
C GLU A 115 0.08 -17.20 -8.72
N ILE A 116 -1.16 -16.77 -9.00
CA ILE A 116 -1.49 -16.03 -10.22
C ILE A 116 -0.75 -14.70 -10.23
N ALA A 117 -0.83 -13.91 -9.15
CA ALA A 117 -0.10 -12.65 -9.04
C ALA A 117 1.41 -12.80 -9.25
N ARG A 118 2.02 -13.83 -8.63
CA ARG A 118 3.44 -14.14 -8.81
C ARG A 118 3.78 -14.48 -10.27
N ARG A 119 2.97 -15.30 -10.92
CA ARG A 119 3.14 -15.67 -12.34
C ARG A 119 3.04 -14.44 -13.23
N ASP A 120 2.09 -13.56 -12.96
CA ASP A 120 1.77 -12.41 -13.81
C ASP A 120 2.85 -11.33 -13.71
N LEU A 121 3.34 -11.05 -12.51
CA LEU A 121 4.53 -10.21 -12.31
C LEU A 121 5.76 -10.77 -13.04
N LYS A 122 6.03 -12.08 -12.94
CA LYS A 122 7.14 -12.72 -13.65
C LYS A 122 7.00 -12.61 -15.16
N ARG A 123 5.80 -12.78 -15.71
CA ARG A 123 5.51 -12.59 -17.14
C ARG A 123 5.75 -11.14 -17.62
N ARG A 124 5.71 -10.17 -16.71
CA ARG A 124 6.03 -8.76 -16.97
C ARG A 124 7.51 -8.42 -16.78
N GLY A 125 8.35 -9.39 -16.43
CA GLY A 125 9.80 -9.20 -16.23
C GLY A 125 10.18 -8.79 -14.80
N VAL A 126 9.24 -8.82 -13.85
CA VAL A 126 9.56 -8.57 -12.43
C VAL A 126 10.26 -9.80 -11.84
N THR A 127 11.41 -9.57 -11.22
CA THR A 127 12.06 -10.59 -10.39
C THR A 127 11.34 -10.67 -9.05
N VAL A 128 10.66 -11.79 -8.77
CA VAL A 128 9.94 -11.97 -7.50
C VAL A 128 10.72 -12.91 -6.58
N LEU A 129 11.11 -12.41 -5.40
CA LEU A 129 11.82 -13.13 -4.35
C LEU A 129 10.90 -13.25 -3.12
N THR A 130 10.30 -14.41 -2.92
CA THR A 130 9.57 -14.76 -1.67
C THR A 130 10.49 -15.52 -0.72
N ASN A 131 10.08 -15.68 0.55
CA ASN A 131 10.93 -16.22 1.62
C ASN A 131 12.26 -15.45 1.75
N ALA A 132 12.26 -14.16 1.41
CA ALA A 132 13.44 -13.31 1.35
C ALA A 132 13.26 -12.14 2.32
N GLN A 133 13.94 -12.22 3.46
CA GLN A 133 13.93 -11.15 4.45
C GLN A 133 15.07 -10.17 4.20
N VAL A 134 14.78 -8.87 4.24
CA VAL A 134 15.82 -7.83 4.20
C VAL A 134 16.51 -7.75 5.56
N ALA A 135 17.85 -7.63 5.54
CA ALA A 135 18.70 -7.48 6.72
C ALA A 135 19.19 -6.03 6.88
N GLU A 136 19.56 -5.38 5.78
CA GLU A 136 20.06 -4.01 5.75
C GLU A 136 19.77 -3.40 4.38
N VAL A 137 19.50 -2.10 4.35
CA VAL A 137 19.44 -1.29 3.13
C VAL A 137 20.58 -0.28 3.18
N THR A 138 21.29 -0.13 2.07
CA THR A 138 22.29 0.91 1.88
C THR A 138 21.87 1.83 0.72
N LYS A 139 22.69 2.82 0.38
CA LYS A 139 22.40 3.72 -0.72
C LYS A 139 22.40 3.03 -2.10
N GLN A 140 23.09 1.90 -2.26
CA GLN A 140 23.22 1.20 -3.55
C GLN A 140 22.75 -0.24 -3.54
N ASP A 141 22.50 -0.83 -2.37
CA ASP A 141 22.25 -2.27 -2.23
C ASP A 141 21.19 -2.58 -1.17
N VAL A 142 20.42 -3.64 -1.43
CA VAL A 142 19.56 -4.29 -0.44
C VAL A 142 20.17 -5.63 -0.06
N ALA A 143 20.60 -5.76 1.19
CA ALA A 143 21.16 -7.00 1.73
C ALA A 143 20.04 -7.89 2.28
N LEU A 144 19.95 -9.14 1.81
CA LEU A 144 19.03 -10.13 2.34
C LEU A 144 19.67 -10.93 3.47
N LYS A 145 18.84 -11.42 4.40
CA LYS A 145 19.24 -12.45 5.35
C LYS A 145 19.68 -13.70 4.57
N GLY A 146 20.90 -14.18 4.85
CA GLY A 146 21.57 -15.21 4.05
C GLY A 146 22.68 -14.67 3.14
N GLY A 147 22.94 -13.36 3.14
CA GLY A 147 24.13 -12.75 2.54
C GLY A 147 24.02 -12.37 1.06
N ARG A 148 22.87 -12.64 0.42
CA ARG A 148 22.63 -12.19 -0.96
C ARG A 148 22.45 -10.67 -0.98
N LEU A 149 23.21 -10.00 -1.84
CA LEU A 149 23.06 -8.58 -2.13
C LEU A 149 22.26 -8.38 -3.42
N LEU A 150 21.44 -7.34 -3.45
CA LEU A 150 20.66 -6.91 -4.61
C LEU A 150 21.03 -5.47 -4.94
N ASP A 151 21.56 -5.23 -6.13
CA ASP A 151 21.79 -3.88 -6.65
C ASP A 151 20.47 -3.10 -6.63
N SER A 152 20.49 -1.89 -6.08
CA SER A 152 19.33 -1.04 -5.92
C SER A 152 19.74 0.43 -6.01
N GLU A 153 19.47 1.05 -7.17
CA GLU A 153 19.57 2.51 -7.30
C GLU A 153 18.41 3.20 -6.57
N LEU A 154 17.25 2.53 -6.53
CA LEU A 154 16.08 2.97 -5.80
C LEU A 154 15.51 1.81 -5.00
N THR A 155 15.41 1.97 -3.69
CA THR A 155 14.68 1.05 -2.82
C THR A 155 13.36 1.68 -2.38
N ILE A 156 12.25 0.96 -2.58
CA ILE A 156 10.91 1.40 -2.17
C ILE A 156 10.39 0.43 -1.11
N TRP A 157 10.11 0.95 0.07
CA TRP A 157 9.65 0.17 1.22
C TRP A 157 8.14 0.26 1.37
N THR A 158 7.46 -0.83 1.04
CA THR A 158 6.00 -0.98 1.18
C THR A 158 5.64 -2.07 2.20
N ALA A 159 6.64 -2.68 2.84
CA ALA A 159 6.47 -3.74 3.80
C ALA A 159 6.03 -3.20 5.16
N GLY A 160 4.85 -3.63 5.60
CA GLY A 160 4.40 -3.40 6.96
C GLY A 160 3.97 -1.97 7.24
N VAL A 161 3.02 -1.88 8.16
CA VAL A 161 2.51 -0.63 8.68
C VAL A 161 2.34 -0.79 10.19
N LYS A 162 2.50 0.31 10.91
CA LYS A 162 2.25 0.41 12.34
C LYS A 162 1.37 1.63 12.61
N GLY A 163 0.69 1.66 13.74
CA GLY A 163 -0.15 2.80 14.08
C GLY A 163 0.66 4.10 14.10
N SER A 164 -0.01 5.23 13.89
CA SER A 164 0.62 6.55 13.94
C SER A 164 1.39 6.75 15.26
N PRO A 165 2.51 7.51 15.27
CA PRO A 165 3.19 7.90 16.52
C PRO A 165 2.25 8.50 17.57
N LEU A 166 1.13 9.09 17.13
CA LEU A 166 0.08 9.58 18.01
C LEU A 166 -0.54 8.47 18.88
N SER A 167 -0.57 7.22 18.42
CA SER A 167 -1.02 6.07 19.22
C SER A 167 -0.20 5.93 20.51
N ASN A 168 1.13 6.01 20.42
CA ASN A 168 2.02 5.88 21.58
C ASN A 168 1.84 7.04 22.55
N LEU A 169 1.62 8.26 22.03
CA LEU A 169 1.33 9.42 22.85
C LEU A 169 0.02 9.23 23.62
N ILE A 170 -1.03 8.76 22.94
CA ILE A 170 -2.34 8.48 23.52
C ILE A 170 -2.23 7.42 24.60
N THR A 171 -1.63 6.27 24.30
CA THR A 171 -1.54 5.17 25.26
C THR A 171 -0.74 5.56 26.50
N THR A 172 0.34 6.32 26.32
CA THR A 172 1.13 6.83 27.45
C THR A 172 0.36 7.86 28.29
N ARG A 173 -0.28 8.85 27.65
CA ARG A 173 -0.97 9.95 28.36
C ARG A 173 -2.26 9.51 29.02
N MET A 174 -2.90 8.47 28.50
CA MET A 174 -4.18 7.95 28.98
C MET A 174 -4.03 6.71 29.86
N ASP A 175 -2.79 6.29 30.16
CA ASP A 175 -2.47 5.09 30.95
C ASP A 175 -3.17 3.83 30.39
N LEU A 176 -2.96 3.60 29.09
CA LEU A 176 -3.53 2.48 28.33
C LEU A 176 -2.42 1.53 27.87
N GLN A 177 -2.81 0.27 27.62
CA GLN A 177 -1.90 -0.72 27.06
C GLN A 177 -1.55 -0.37 25.61
N SER A 178 -0.24 -0.34 25.30
CA SER A 178 0.26 -0.24 23.93
C SER A 178 0.43 -1.63 23.32
N ARG A 179 0.05 -1.78 22.05
CA ARG A 179 0.28 -3.01 21.30
C ARG A 179 1.64 -3.00 20.61
N ARG A 180 2.12 -4.19 20.25
CA ARG A 180 3.35 -4.37 19.46
C ARG A 180 3.32 -3.67 18.09
N ASP A 181 2.14 -3.55 17.48
CA ASP A 181 1.94 -2.85 16.21
C ASP A 181 1.66 -1.34 16.39
N GLU A 182 1.91 -0.78 17.58
CA GLU A 182 1.76 0.64 17.93
C GLU A 182 0.34 1.17 17.67
N ARG A 183 -0.67 0.33 17.92
CA ARG A 183 -2.09 0.65 17.79
C ARG A 183 -2.76 0.71 19.16
N VAL A 184 -3.80 1.52 19.26
CA VAL A 184 -4.62 1.68 20.46
C VAL A 184 -5.74 0.63 20.43
N ILE A 185 -5.81 -0.24 21.44
CA ILE A 185 -6.93 -1.19 21.56
C ILE A 185 -8.22 -0.41 21.75
N VAL A 186 -9.28 -0.82 21.07
CA VAL A 186 -10.61 -0.21 21.21
C VAL A 186 -11.68 -1.27 21.43
N ASP A 187 -12.74 -0.89 22.13
CA ASP A 187 -13.93 -1.70 22.38
C ASP A 187 -14.93 -1.70 21.20
N GLU A 188 -16.10 -2.31 21.40
CA GLU A 188 -17.18 -2.37 20.42
C GLU A 188 -17.78 -0.99 20.10
N GLN A 189 -17.60 0.00 20.98
CA GLN A 189 -17.98 1.40 20.77
C GLN A 189 -16.86 2.22 20.10
N LEU A 190 -15.75 1.58 19.72
CA LEU A 190 -14.57 2.22 19.12
C LEU A 190 -13.87 3.21 20.07
N ARG A 191 -13.93 2.94 21.37
CA ARG A 191 -13.31 3.75 22.43
C ARG A 191 -12.13 2.99 23.07
N PRO A 192 -11.06 3.69 23.48
CA PRO A 192 -9.87 3.04 24.00
C PRO A 192 -10.01 2.54 25.45
N ALA A 193 -10.86 3.21 26.25
CA ALA A 193 -11.32 2.74 27.55
C ALA A 193 -12.62 3.49 27.88
N ALA A 194 -13.77 2.96 27.47
CA ALA A 194 -15.06 3.67 27.57
C ALA A 194 -15.40 4.19 28.97
N GLU A 195 -15.02 3.48 30.03
CA GLU A 195 -15.28 3.89 31.42
C GLU A 195 -14.52 5.16 31.82
N LYS A 196 -13.28 5.31 31.34
CA LYS A 196 -12.42 6.47 31.64
C LYS A 196 -12.59 7.60 30.63
N PHE A 197 -12.85 7.25 29.37
CA PHE A 197 -12.87 8.19 28.25
C PHE A 197 -14.10 7.96 27.35
N PRO A 198 -15.32 8.23 27.85
CA PRO A 198 -16.57 7.91 27.15
C PRO A 198 -16.82 8.76 25.89
N ASN A 199 -16.11 9.87 25.74
CA ASN A 199 -16.25 10.82 24.63
C ASN A 199 -15.05 10.81 23.65
N VAL A 200 -14.16 9.83 23.79
CA VAL A 200 -12.98 9.68 22.91
C VAL A 200 -13.12 8.42 22.06
N PHE A 201 -13.07 8.60 20.75
CA PHE A 201 -13.07 7.53 19.76
C PHE A 201 -11.72 7.43 19.07
N VAL A 202 -11.27 6.21 18.80
CA VAL A 202 -10.06 5.96 18.00
C VAL A 202 -10.44 5.01 16.87
N ILE A 203 -10.16 5.40 15.61
CA ILE A 203 -10.57 4.62 14.43
C ILE A 203 -9.47 4.48 13.38
N GLY A 204 -9.74 3.68 12.36
CA GLY A 204 -8.84 3.47 11.23
C GLY A 204 -7.60 2.69 11.64
N ASP A 205 -6.50 2.92 10.94
CA ASP A 205 -5.31 2.06 11.12
C ASP A 205 -4.68 2.17 12.52
N MET A 206 -4.85 3.30 13.22
CA MET A 206 -4.34 3.44 14.59
C MET A 206 -5.17 2.69 15.63
N ALA A 207 -6.41 2.31 15.31
CA ALA A 207 -7.27 1.55 16.19
C ALA A 207 -7.06 0.05 15.99
N ALA A 208 -6.85 -0.68 17.07
CA ALA A 208 -6.83 -2.13 17.11
C ALA A 208 -8.16 -2.65 17.69
N TYR A 209 -9.17 -2.72 16.82
CA TYR A 209 -10.39 -3.45 17.10
C TYR A 209 -10.12 -4.95 17.01
N LEU A 210 -10.24 -5.67 18.12
CA LEU A 210 -9.94 -7.10 18.18
C LEU A 210 -11.18 -7.93 17.80
N THR A 211 -11.00 -8.90 16.91
CA THR A 211 -12.02 -9.92 16.62
C THR A 211 -12.12 -10.93 17.76
N GLU A 212 -13.09 -11.84 17.71
CA GLU A 212 -13.26 -12.90 18.70
C GLU A 212 -11.99 -13.76 18.87
N ASP A 213 -11.23 -13.95 17.78
CA ASP A 213 -9.92 -14.64 17.79
C ASP A 213 -8.74 -13.79 18.31
N GLU A 214 -9.00 -12.68 19.01
CA GLU A 214 -8.01 -11.70 19.52
C GLU A 214 -7.09 -11.06 18.46
N LYS A 215 -7.43 -11.21 17.18
CA LYS A 215 -6.69 -10.61 16.07
C LYS A 215 -7.25 -9.23 15.76
N PRO A 216 -6.40 -8.20 15.58
CA PRO A 216 -6.91 -6.91 15.20
C PRO A 216 -7.41 -6.94 13.75
N LEU A 217 -8.45 -6.16 13.46
CA LEU A 217 -8.86 -5.92 12.08
C LEU A 217 -7.69 -5.37 11.24
N PRO A 218 -7.64 -5.70 9.94
CA PRO A 218 -6.57 -5.26 9.06
C PRO A 218 -6.58 -3.72 8.88
N MET A 219 -5.39 -3.15 8.69
CA MET A 219 -5.18 -1.72 8.44
C MET A 219 -5.51 -1.39 6.96
N VAL A 220 -6.80 -1.33 6.65
CA VAL A 220 -7.32 -1.13 5.29
C VAL A 220 -8.46 -0.11 5.26
N ALA A 221 -8.57 0.62 4.15
CA ALA A 221 -9.58 1.67 3.97
C ALA A 221 -11.03 1.23 4.24
N PRO A 222 -11.51 0.04 3.82
CA PRO A 222 -12.87 -0.40 4.12
C PRO A 222 -13.18 -0.52 5.63
N VAL A 223 -12.20 -0.90 6.45
CA VAL A 223 -12.34 -0.95 7.92
C VAL A 223 -12.49 0.47 8.45
N ALA A 224 -11.58 1.38 8.09
CA ALA A 224 -11.62 2.78 8.51
C ALA A 224 -12.94 3.48 8.11
N MET A 225 -13.42 3.26 6.88
CA MET A 225 -14.68 3.80 6.39
C MET A 225 -15.89 3.27 7.15
N GLN A 226 -15.89 1.98 7.54
CA GLN A 226 -16.97 1.41 8.33
C GLN A 226 -16.94 1.93 9.77
N MET A 227 -15.76 2.04 10.38
CA MET A 227 -15.58 2.62 11.71
C MET A 227 -16.06 4.09 11.74
N GLY A 228 -15.68 4.91 10.76
CA GLY A 228 -16.12 6.31 10.69
C GLY A 228 -17.64 6.46 10.60
N ARG A 229 -18.31 5.62 9.79
CA ARG A 229 -19.78 5.58 9.76
C ARG A 229 -20.39 5.15 11.08
N GLN A 230 -19.74 4.24 11.80
CA GLN A 230 -20.22 3.78 13.10
C GLN A 230 -20.07 4.86 14.17
N VAL A 231 -18.95 5.58 14.23
CA VAL A 231 -18.78 6.72 15.14
C VAL A 231 -19.85 7.78 14.89
N ALA A 232 -20.15 8.08 13.62
CA ALA A 232 -21.24 9.02 13.29
C ALA A 232 -22.61 8.56 13.83
N LYS A 233 -22.85 7.24 13.92
CA LYS A 233 -24.04 6.69 14.59
C LYS A 233 -23.97 6.87 16.09
N PHE A 234 -22.84 6.55 16.74
CA PHE A 234 -22.70 6.72 18.19
C PHE A 234 -22.86 8.18 18.65
N ILE A 235 -22.43 9.14 17.83
CA ILE A 235 -22.62 10.57 18.11
C ILE A 235 -24.11 10.94 18.00
N SER A 236 -24.83 10.39 17.03
CA SER A 236 -26.26 10.66 16.83
C SER A 236 -27.16 9.90 17.81
N ASP A 237 -26.76 8.69 18.18
CA ASP A 237 -27.46 7.76 19.07
C ASP A 237 -26.43 7.02 19.94
N PRO A 238 -26.22 7.46 21.19
CA PRO A 238 -25.30 6.81 22.12
C PRO A 238 -25.64 5.35 22.44
N ASN A 239 -26.87 4.90 22.16
CA ASN A 239 -27.33 3.53 22.40
C ASN A 239 -27.26 2.64 21.14
N ALA A 240 -26.68 3.15 20.04
CA ALA A 240 -26.52 2.37 18.83
C ALA A 240 -25.74 1.06 19.10
N ALA A 241 -26.10 -0.01 18.38
CA ALA A 241 -25.43 -1.30 18.52
C ALA A 241 -23.92 -1.21 18.21
N GLY A 242 -23.12 -2.02 18.89
CA GLY A 242 -21.66 -2.09 18.74
C GLY A 242 -21.19 -2.32 17.31
N PHE A 243 -19.97 -1.88 17.02
CA PHE A 243 -19.33 -2.01 15.72
C PHE A 243 -19.20 -3.48 15.33
N LYS A 244 -19.59 -3.81 14.09
CA LYS A 244 -19.31 -5.12 13.48
C LYS A 244 -18.77 -4.89 12.08
N TYR A 245 -17.54 -5.36 11.83
CA TYR A 245 -16.93 -5.26 10.52
C TYR A 245 -17.58 -6.25 9.56
N ARG A 246 -18.03 -5.74 8.40
CA ARG A 246 -18.47 -6.57 7.29
C ARG A 246 -17.40 -6.55 6.21
N ASP A 247 -16.71 -7.66 6.05
CA ASP A 247 -15.76 -7.83 4.95
C ASP A 247 -16.51 -7.85 3.61
N LYS A 248 -16.09 -6.99 2.68
CA LYS A 248 -16.64 -6.91 1.33
C LYS A 248 -15.76 -7.63 0.30
N GLY A 249 -14.64 -8.19 0.75
CA GLY A 249 -13.60 -8.73 -0.11
C GLY A 249 -12.44 -7.77 -0.34
N SER A 250 -11.43 -8.28 -1.02
CA SER A 250 -10.18 -7.60 -1.34
C SER A 250 -9.90 -7.67 -2.84
N MET A 251 -9.27 -6.63 -3.37
CA MET A 251 -8.85 -6.55 -4.75
C MET A 251 -7.44 -5.95 -4.82
N ALA A 252 -6.61 -6.42 -5.75
CA ALA A 252 -5.29 -5.86 -6.01
C ALA A 252 -4.98 -5.94 -7.51
N THR A 253 -4.44 -4.87 -8.10
CA THR A 253 -4.00 -4.88 -9.50
C THR A 253 -2.61 -5.51 -9.64
N ILE A 254 -2.34 -6.09 -10.81
CA ILE A 254 -1.04 -6.71 -11.14
C ILE A 254 -0.53 -6.07 -12.42
N GLY A 255 -0.33 -4.75 -12.35
CA GLY A 255 -0.05 -3.93 -13.52
C GLY A 255 -1.29 -3.72 -14.39
N ARG A 256 -1.07 -3.44 -15.68
CA ARG A 256 -2.13 -3.06 -16.61
C ARG A 256 -2.98 -4.23 -17.06
N SER A 257 -4.30 -4.01 -17.04
CA SER A 257 -5.33 -4.94 -17.51
C SER A 257 -5.37 -6.27 -16.77
N ASP A 258 -4.88 -6.30 -15.52
CA ASP A 258 -4.77 -7.51 -14.72
C ASP A 258 -4.95 -7.20 -13.23
N ALA A 259 -5.69 -8.06 -12.54
CA ALA A 259 -5.98 -7.92 -11.13
C ALA A 259 -6.37 -9.28 -10.53
N VAL A 260 -6.39 -9.35 -9.20
CA VAL A 260 -6.98 -10.44 -8.43
C VAL A 260 -8.06 -9.90 -7.51
N VAL A 261 -9.16 -10.64 -7.41
CA VAL A 261 -10.32 -10.28 -6.59
C VAL A 261 -10.72 -11.49 -5.78
N TYR A 262 -10.93 -11.27 -4.48
CA TYR A 262 -11.47 -12.26 -3.57
C TYR A 262 -12.61 -11.66 -2.76
N ALA A 263 -13.81 -12.24 -2.85
CA ALA A 263 -14.96 -11.81 -2.07
C ALA A 263 -15.87 -13.00 -1.77
N ASN A 264 -16.11 -13.32 -0.49
CA ASN A 264 -17.03 -14.37 -0.04
C ASN A 264 -16.87 -15.71 -0.80
N GLY A 265 -15.63 -16.15 -1.01
CA GLY A 265 -15.33 -17.40 -1.74
C GLY A 265 -15.21 -17.25 -3.26
N LEU A 266 -15.74 -16.18 -3.85
CA LEU A 266 -15.53 -15.85 -5.26
C LEU A 266 -14.06 -15.46 -5.48
N LYS A 267 -13.43 -16.10 -6.48
CA LYS A 267 -12.05 -15.82 -6.90
C LYS A 267 -12.08 -15.43 -8.37
N LEU A 268 -11.71 -14.19 -8.69
CA LEU A 268 -11.54 -13.73 -10.06
C LEU A 268 -10.08 -13.29 -10.27
N SER A 269 -9.59 -13.46 -11.50
CA SER A 269 -8.25 -13.00 -11.89
C SER A 269 -8.24 -12.50 -13.34
N GLY A 270 -7.16 -11.81 -13.74
CA GLY A 270 -6.95 -11.37 -15.11
C GLY A 270 -7.81 -10.17 -15.49
N PHE A 271 -8.12 -10.06 -16.78
CA PHE A 271 -8.83 -8.91 -17.33
C PHE A 271 -10.23 -8.69 -16.74
N ILE A 272 -10.99 -9.76 -16.47
CA ILE A 272 -12.34 -9.65 -15.87
C ILE A 272 -12.26 -9.10 -14.44
N ALA A 273 -11.27 -9.58 -13.66
CA ALA A 273 -11.00 -9.05 -12.33
C ALA A 273 -10.59 -7.57 -12.38
N TRP A 274 -9.81 -7.19 -13.39
CA TRP A 274 -9.40 -5.80 -13.61
C TRP A 274 -10.59 -4.89 -13.97
N LEU A 275 -11.52 -5.35 -14.81
CA LEU A 275 -12.77 -4.61 -15.10
C LEU A 275 -13.63 -4.44 -13.83
N ALA A 276 -13.74 -5.49 -13.01
CA ALA A 276 -14.45 -5.41 -11.74
C ALA A 276 -13.79 -4.40 -10.78
N TRP A 277 -12.45 -4.41 -10.69
CA TRP A 277 -11.67 -3.46 -9.91
C TRP A 277 -11.92 -2.01 -10.38
N LEU A 278 -11.89 -1.78 -11.70
CA LEU A 278 -12.12 -0.46 -12.30
C LEU A 278 -13.52 0.05 -12.00
N GLY A 279 -14.54 -0.80 -12.17
CA GLY A 279 -15.94 -0.47 -11.88
C GLY A 279 -16.16 -0.11 -10.40
N LEU A 280 -15.56 -0.86 -9.47
CA LEU A 280 -15.66 -0.56 -8.04
C LEU A 280 -14.99 0.77 -7.66
N HIS A 281 -13.79 1.03 -8.19
CA HIS A 281 -13.07 2.28 -7.92
C HIS A 281 -13.81 3.49 -8.50
N LEU A 282 -14.36 3.36 -9.71
CA LEU A 282 -15.26 4.35 -10.30
C LEU A 282 -16.45 4.64 -9.38
N ALA A 283 -17.13 3.60 -8.88
CA ALA A 283 -18.28 3.78 -7.98
C ALA A 283 -17.92 4.53 -6.68
N TYR A 284 -16.76 4.25 -6.08
CA TYR A 284 -16.30 4.98 -4.89
C TYR A 284 -15.91 6.43 -5.18
N LEU A 285 -15.36 6.72 -6.37
CA LEU A 285 -15.00 8.07 -6.78
C LEU A 285 -16.22 8.91 -7.20
N LEU A 286 -17.28 8.27 -7.69
CA LEU A 286 -18.55 8.89 -8.11
C LEU A 286 -19.37 9.50 -6.97
N GLY A 287 -19.00 9.28 -5.70
CA GLY A 287 -19.58 9.99 -4.57
C GLY A 287 -19.28 11.51 -4.53
N GLY A 288 -18.36 12.01 -5.37
CA GLY A 288 -18.03 13.43 -5.52
C GLY A 288 -18.54 14.00 -6.85
N ARG A 289 -19.26 15.12 -6.81
CA ARG A 289 -20.06 15.72 -7.90
C ARG A 289 -19.37 15.97 -9.27
N ASN A 290 -18.05 15.78 -9.46
CA ASN A 290 -17.34 16.16 -10.70
C ASN A 290 -16.20 15.20 -11.15
N LYS A 291 -16.19 13.91 -10.77
CA LYS A 291 -15.02 13.02 -11.02
C LYS A 291 -15.14 12.05 -12.19
N LEU A 292 -16.31 11.89 -12.82
CA LEU A 292 -16.50 10.87 -13.86
C LEU A 292 -15.62 11.10 -15.10
N GLN A 293 -15.56 12.35 -15.59
CA GLN A 293 -14.78 12.67 -16.78
C GLN A 293 -13.27 12.51 -16.56
N VAL A 294 -12.76 12.92 -15.39
CA VAL A 294 -11.35 12.72 -15.01
C VAL A 294 -10.97 11.24 -14.93
N VAL A 295 -11.87 10.38 -14.45
CA VAL A 295 -11.59 8.93 -14.38
C VAL A 295 -11.75 8.26 -15.74
N ILE A 296 -12.68 8.72 -16.59
CA ILE A 296 -12.78 8.27 -17.99
C ILE A 296 -11.53 8.69 -18.76
N ASP A 297 -11.07 9.93 -18.61
CA ASP A 297 -9.85 10.43 -19.26
C ASP A 297 -8.61 9.68 -18.75
N TRP A 298 -8.55 9.39 -17.45
CA TRP A 298 -7.49 8.55 -16.88
C TRP A 298 -7.54 7.12 -17.43
N ALA A 299 -8.71 6.49 -17.47
CA ALA A 299 -8.89 5.15 -18.02
C ALA A 299 -8.57 5.12 -19.52
N TRP A 300 -8.96 6.15 -20.28
CA TRP A 300 -8.68 6.30 -21.71
C TRP A 300 -7.19 6.47 -21.97
N ASN A 301 -6.49 7.34 -21.24
CA ASN A 301 -5.03 7.46 -21.30
C ASN A 301 -4.33 6.16 -20.87
N TYR A 302 -4.89 5.47 -19.89
CA TYR A 302 -4.52 4.12 -19.48
C TYR A 302 -5.03 3.02 -20.44
N LEU A 303 -5.62 3.34 -21.58
CA LEU A 303 -6.01 2.37 -22.61
C LEU A 303 -5.29 2.65 -23.94
N THR A 304 -5.00 3.91 -24.27
CA THR A 304 -4.49 4.34 -25.58
C THR A 304 -2.98 4.50 -25.71
N TYR A 305 -2.18 4.22 -24.65
CA TYR A 305 -0.72 4.40 -24.68
C TYR A 305 -0.29 5.84 -24.99
N ASP A 306 -1.16 6.83 -24.78
CA ASP A 306 -0.91 8.20 -25.24
C ASP A 306 -0.37 9.13 -24.15
N ARG A 307 0.48 10.05 -24.63
CA ARG A 307 1.52 10.81 -23.94
C ARG A 307 0.94 11.93 -23.05
N THR A 308 1.10 11.85 -21.73
CA THR A 308 0.95 13.06 -20.87
C THR A 308 1.74 13.04 -19.56
N ALA A 309 2.70 12.14 -19.35
CA ALA A 309 3.55 12.15 -18.16
C ALA A 309 4.82 13.03 -18.31
N ARG A 310 4.79 14.08 -19.16
CA ARG A 310 5.96 14.90 -19.51
C ARG A 310 6.20 16.15 -18.65
N GLN A 311 5.41 16.40 -17.61
CA GLN A 311 5.67 17.54 -16.72
C GLN A 311 6.44 17.12 -15.48
N ILE A 312 7.74 17.38 -15.54
CA ILE A 312 8.59 17.55 -14.35
C ILE A 312 8.06 18.80 -13.63
N LEU A 313 7.57 18.64 -12.41
CA LEU A 313 7.44 19.77 -11.49
C LEU A 313 8.86 20.15 -11.08
N ARG A 314 9.30 21.32 -11.53
CA ARG A 314 10.53 21.98 -11.07
C ARG A 314 10.35 22.44 -9.63
#